data_AF-A0A6L7A1M8-F1
#
_entry.id   AF-A0A6L7A1M8-F1
#
_cell.length_a   1.000
_cell.length_b   1.000
_cell.length_c   1.000
_cell.angle_alpha   90.00
_cell.angle_beta   90.00
_cell.angle_gamma   90.00
#
_symmetry.space_group_name_H-M   'P 1'
#
loop_
_entity.id
_entity.type
_entity.pdbx_description
1 polymer ?
#
loop_
_entity_poly.entity_id
_entity_poly.type
_entity_poly.pdbx_seq_one_letter_code
_entity_poly.pdbx_strand_id
1 'polypeptide(L)'
;MKKQWIVGTALLMLMTGNAWADGEPPTENILKDQFKKQYHGILKLDAITLKNLDAKGNQATWSAEGDVSSNDDLYTWVGQLADYELLEQTWTKDKPVKFSAMLTSKGTPASGW
;
A
#
# COMPACT_ATOMS: atom_id res chain seq x y z
N MET A 1 1.00 23.58 -9.06
CA MET A 1 0.79 22.98 -7.73
C MET A 1 1.37 21.57 -7.75
N LYS A 2 2.27 21.21 -6.81
CA LYS A 2 2.99 19.92 -6.80
C LYS A 2 2.04 18.78 -6.39
N LYS A 3 1.51 18.03 -7.36
CA LYS A 3 0.65 16.85 -7.17
C LYS A 3 1.48 15.60 -6.88
N GLN A 4 1.96 15.39 -5.66
CA GLN A 4 2.64 14.12 -5.31
C GLN A 4 2.53 13.75 -3.82
N TRP A 5 1.34 13.72 -3.20
CA TRP A 5 1.26 13.32 -1.78
C TRP A 5 0.08 12.42 -1.38
N ILE A 6 -0.79 12.00 -2.30
CA ILE A 6 -1.98 11.21 -1.91
C ILE A 6 -1.71 9.70 -1.92
N VAL A 7 -0.71 9.21 -2.67
CA VAL A 7 -0.43 7.76 -2.77
C VAL A 7 0.25 7.22 -1.50
N GLY A 8 1.10 8.02 -0.84
CA GLY A 8 1.88 7.57 0.31
C GLY A 8 1.08 7.33 1.59
N THR A 9 -0.03 8.05 1.79
CA THR A 9 -0.78 8.00 3.05
C THR A 9 -1.71 6.79 3.13
N ALA A 10 -2.21 6.29 1.99
CA ALA A 10 -3.13 5.15 1.98
C ALA A 10 -2.41 3.83 2.28
N LEU A 11 -1.11 3.72 1.94
CA LEU A 11 -0.32 2.53 2.24
C LEU A 11 -0.03 2.34 3.74
N LEU A 12 -0.09 3.42 4.53
CA LEU A 12 0.33 3.46 5.93
C LEU A 12 -0.60 2.67 6.88
N MET A 13 -1.84 2.37 6.46
CA MET A 13 -2.82 1.65 7.30
C MET A 13 -2.76 0.13 7.18
N LEU A 14 -1.99 -0.43 6.24
CA LEU A 14 -2.04 -1.87 5.92
C LEU A 14 -1.47 -2.81 7.01
N MET A 15 -0.62 -2.32 7.92
CA MET A 15 0.20 -3.24 8.75
C MET A 15 0.15 -2.96 10.25
N THR A 16 -0.74 -2.07 10.71
CA THR A 16 -0.96 -1.88 12.15
C THR A 16 -1.90 -2.93 12.76
N GLY A 17 -2.52 -3.78 11.93
CA GLY A 17 -3.63 -4.65 12.35
C GLY A 17 -3.32 -6.14 12.57
N ASN A 18 -2.19 -6.67 12.11
CA ASN A 18 -1.90 -8.10 12.27
C ASN A 18 -0.68 -8.28 13.17
N ALA A 19 -0.89 -8.87 14.33
CA ALA A 19 0.18 -9.42 15.15
C ALA A 19 0.95 -10.42 14.31
N TRP A 20 2.23 -10.14 14.07
CA TRP A 20 3.12 -10.95 13.27
C TRP A 20 3.47 -12.19 14.09
N ALA A 21 2.75 -13.29 13.84
CA ALA A 21 3.00 -14.58 14.47
C ALA A 21 4.26 -15.22 13.84
N ASP A 22 5.24 -15.50 14.69
CA ASP A 22 6.48 -16.25 14.44
C ASP A 22 7.27 -15.83 13.20
N GLY A 23 8.18 -14.85 13.40
CA GLY A 23 9.52 -14.77 12.77
C GLY A 23 9.67 -14.69 11.25
N GLU A 24 8.65 -15.04 10.46
CA GLU A 24 8.65 -15.04 9.01
C GLU A 24 7.81 -13.86 8.51
N PRO A 25 8.33 -13.06 7.57
CA PRO A 25 7.52 -12.04 6.92
C PRO A 25 6.31 -12.72 6.21
N PRO A 26 5.11 -12.13 6.25
CA PRO A 26 3.95 -12.62 5.54
C PRO A 26 4.33 -12.70 4.08
N THR A 27 4.00 -13.82 3.49
CA THR A 27 4.28 -14.07 2.09
C THR A 27 3.64 -12.98 1.23
N GLU A 28 4.27 -12.67 0.10
CA GLU A 28 3.79 -11.68 -0.85
C GLU A 28 2.30 -11.90 -1.21
N ASN A 29 1.85 -13.15 -1.32
CA ASN A 29 0.46 -13.49 -1.62
C ASN A 29 -0.52 -13.01 -0.53
N ILE A 30 -0.16 -13.13 0.75
CA ILE A 30 -1.00 -12.65 1.86
C ILE A 30 -1.11 -11.12 1.79
N LEU A 31 0.00 -10.43 1.52
CA LEU A 31 0.03 -8.98 1.38
C LEU A 31 -0.81 -8.51 0.18
N LYS A 32 -0.72 -9.22 -0.95
CA LYS A 32 -1.54 -8.96 -2.15
C LYS A 32 -3.03 -9.11 -1.86
N ASP A 33 -3.43 -10.18 -1.18
CA ASP A 33 -4.83 -10.42 -0.83
C ASP A 33 -5.38 -9.39 0.16
N GLN A 34 -4.60 -9.03 1.19
CA GLN A 34 -5.00 -7.99 2.15
C GLN A 34 -5.12 -6.62 1.49
N PHE A 35 -4.14 -6.25 0.65
CA PHE A 35 -4.16 -5.02 -0.12
C PHE A 35 -5.40 -4.94 -1.01
N LYS A 36 -5.66 -6.01 -1.79
CA LYS A 36 -6.83 -6.09 -2.67
C LYS A 36 -8.12 -5.93 -1.88
N LYS A 37 -8.26 -6.59 -0.72
CA LYS A 37 -9.44 -6.46 0.15
C LYS A 37 -9.61 -5.03 0.68
N GLN A 38 -8.52 -4.39 1.12
CA GLN A 38 -8.56 -3.02 1.65
C GLN A 38 -9.03 -2.00 0.62
N TYR A 39 -8.62 -2.16 -0.64
CA TYR A 39 -9.01 -1.27 -1.73
C TYR A 39 -10.23 -1.79 -2.52
N HIS A 40 -11.03 -2.69 -1.95
CA HIS A 40 -12.24 -3.23 -2.56
C HIS A 40 -12.03 -3.83 -3.96
N GLY A 41 -10.82 -4.31 -4.25
CA GLY A 41 -10.44 -4.83 -5.56
C GLY A 41 -10.18 -3.78 -6.62
N ILE A 42 -10.24 -2.47 -6.31
CA ILE A 42 -9.94 -1.39 -7.26
C ILE A 42 -8.44 -1.34 -7.53
N LEU A 43 -7.64 -1.26 -6.44
CA LEU A 43 -6.19 -1.32 -6.51
C LEU A 43 -5.71 -2.74 -6.19
N LYS A 44 -4.61 -3.13 -6.84
CA LYS A 44 -3.89 -4.38 -6.58
C LYS A 44 -2.41 -4.11 -6.36
N LEU A 45 -1.81 -4.91 -5.50
CA LEU A 45 -0.37 -4.95 -5.28
C LEU A 45 0.24 -5.93 -6.28
N ASP A 46 1.10 -5.45 -7.17
CA ASP A 46 1.70 -6.26 -8.23
C ASP A 46 2.99 -6.92 -7.76
N ALA A 47 3.79 -6.18 -7.00
CA ALA A 47 5.04 -6.65 -6.40
C ALA A 47 5.32 -5.91 -5.10
N ILE A 48 5.95 -6.59 -4.14
CA ILE A 48 6.47 -5.97 -2.92
C ILE A 48 7.76 -6.64 -2.48
N THR A 49 8.73 -5.84 -2.08
CA THR A 49 9.97 -6.26 -1.46
C THR A 49 10.07 -5.60 -0.09
N LEU A 50 10.32 -6.41 0.94
CA LEU A 50 10.51 -5.95 2.31
C LEU A 50 11.98 -6.12 2.69
N LYS A 51 12.63 -5.02 3.07
CA LYS A 51 14.00 -5.03 3.59
C LYS A 51 13.97 -4.64 5.06
N ASN A 52 14.48 -5.50 5.94
CA ASN A 52 14.61 -5.16 7.35
C ASN A 52 15.61 -4.00 7.51
N LEU A 53 15.22 -2.96 8.24
CA LEU A 53 16.04 -1.80 8.54
C LEU A 53 16.60 -1.84 9.97
N ASP A 54 15.76 -2.24 10.93
CA ASP A 54 16.11 -2.32 12.34
C ASP A 54 15.19 -3.34 13.04
N ALA A 55 15.72 -4.06 14.02
CA ALA A 55 14.97 -4.96 14.87
C ALA A 55 15.39 -4.74 16.33
N LYS A 56 14.46 -4.29 17.16
CA LYS A 56 14.65 -3.99 18.58
C LYS A 56 13.61 -4.72 19.42
N GLY A 57 14.03 -5.83 20.03
CA GLY A 57 13.13 -6.68 20.81
C GLY A 57 11.97 -7.16 19.94
N ASN A 58 10.74 -6.87 20.35
CA ASN A 58 9.53 -7.21 19.61
C ASN A 58 9.14 -6.19 18.53
N GLN A 59 9.97 -5.18 18.24
CA GLN A 59 9.71 -4.20 17.21
C GLN A 59 10.64 -4.41 16.01
N ALA A 60 10.07 -4.46 14.81
CA ALA A 60 10.85 -4.52 13.57
C ALA A 60 10.40 -3.42 12.61
N THR A 61 11.39 -2.70 12.07
CA THR A 61 11.22 -1.66 11.07
C THR A 61 11.67 -2.18 9.71
N TRP A 62 10.85 -1.98 8.69
CA TRP A 62 11.07 -2.48 7.33
C TRP A 62 10.96 -1.33 6.32
N SER A 63 11.79 -1.38 5.28
CA SER A 63 11.58 -0.63 4.04
C SER A 63 10.74 -1.50 3.11
N ALA A 64 9.58 -1.00 2.70
CA ALA A 64 8.72 -1.64 1.73
C ALA A 64 8.83 -0.89 0.41
N GLU A 65 9.20 -1.58 -0.65
CA GLU A 65 9.21 -1.05 -2.01
C GLU A 65 8.37 -1.96 -2.90
N GLY A 66 7.61 -1.40 -3.83
CA GLY A 66 6.76 -2.22 -4.66
C GLY A 66 6.08 -1.49 -5.79
N ASP A 67 5.22 -2.23 -6.48
CA ASP A 67 4.43 -1.78 -7.61
C ASP A 67 2.93 -1.99 -7.30
N VAL A 68 2.13 -0.96 -7.53
CA VAL A 68 0.66 -1.00 -7.39
C VAL A 68 0.04 -0.61 -8.72
N SER A 69 -1.02 -1.29 -9.12
CA SER A 69 -1.82 -0.90 -10.29
C SER A 69 -3.30 -0.91 -9.94
N SER A 70 -4.09 -0.33 -10.86
CA SER A 70 -5.55 -0.35 -10.79
C SER A 70 -6.10 -1.36 -11.80
N ASN A 71 -7.21 -2.01 -11.46
CA ASN A 71 -7.94 -2.88 -12.39
C ASN A 71 -8.73 -2.09 -13.45
N ASP A 72 -8.91 -0.78 -13.24
CA ASP A 72 -9.63 0.14 -14.12
C ASP A 72 -8.89 1.48 -14.27
N ASP A 73 -9.24 2.26 -15.29
CA ASP A 73 -8.81 3.65 -15.39
C ASP A 73 -9.50 4.47 -14.30
N LEU A 74 -8.72 5.18 -13.48
CA LEU A 74 -9.26 6.00 -12.39
C LEU A 74 -9.12 7.48 -12.71
N TYR A 75 -10.18 8.23 -12.41
CA TYR A 75 -10.29 9.64 -12.69
C TYR A 75 -10.57 10.41 -11.40
N THR A 76 -9.94 11.58 -11.27
CA THR A 76 -10.29 12.55 -10.22
C THR A 76 -11.03 13.71 -10.86
N TRP A 77 -12.05 14.20 -10.16
CA TRP A 77 -12.70 15.44 -10.53
C TRP A 77 -11.73 16.61 -10.33
N VAL A 78 -11.61 17.48 -11.36
CA VAL A 78 -10.73 18.67 -11.33
C VAL A 78 -11.49 19.98 -11.52
N GLY A 79 -12.78 19.93 -11.82
CA GLY A 79 -13.62 21.11 -11.93
C GLY A 79 -14.84 20.89 -12.81
N GLN A 80 -15.56 21.98 -13.09
CA GLN A 80 -16.72 22.00 -13.96
C GLN A 80 -16.67 23.25 -14.86
N LEU A 81 -17.04 23.11 -16.13
CA LEU A 81 -17.21 24.20 -17.08
C LEU A 81 -18.63 24.16 -17.64
N ALA A 82 -19.50 25.04 -17.12
CA ALA A 82 -20.93 25.01 -17.40
C ALA A 82 -21.51 23.60 -17.17
N ASP A 83 -21.97 22.93 -18.22
CA ASP A 83 -22.59 21.59 -18.14
C ASP A 83 -21.56 20.45 -18.24
N TYR A 84 -20.26 20.74 -18.33
CA TYR A 84 -19.21 19.74 -18.49
C TYR A 84 -18.44 19.51 -17.20
N GLU A 85 -18.37 18.26 -16.75
CA GLU A 85 -17.42 17.83 -15.72
C GLU A 85 -16.02 17.68 -16.30
N LEU A 86 -15.04 18.24 -15.62
CA LEU A 86 -13.64 18.07 -15.95
C LEU A 86 -13.06 16.99 -15.04
N LEU A 87 -12.57 15.93 -15.68
CA LEU A 87 -11.92 14.81 -15.03
C LEU A 87 -10.47 14.71 -15.50
N GLU A 88 -9.56 14.39 -14.58
CA GLU A 88 -8.18 14.06 -14.91
C GLU A 88 -7.93 12.57 -14.62
N GLN A 89 -7.37 11.86 -15.60
CA GLN A 89 -6.96 10.48 -15.39
C GLN A 89 -5.77 10.44 -14.44
N THR A 90 -5.93 9.73 -13.33
CA THR A 90 -4.92 9.57 -12.28
C THR A 90 -4.25 8.20 -12.33
N TRP A 91 -4.98 7.18 -12.77
CA TRP A 91 -4.45 5.82 -12.97
C TRP A 91 -4.81 5.33 -14.37
N THR A 92 -3.83 4.67 -15.00
CA THR A 92 -4.06 3.88 -16.21
C THR A 92 -4.21 2.43 -15.80
N LYS A 93 -5.27 1.77 -16.27
CA LYS A 93 -5.54 0.36 -16.04
C LYS A 93 -4.28 -0.49 -16.28
N ASP A 94 -4.00 -1.38 -15.35
CA ASP A 94 -2.88 -2.33 -15.37
C ASP A 94 -1.49 -1.69 -15.50
N LYS A 95 -1.38 -0.36 -15.41
CA LYS A 95 -0.09 0.34 -15.42
C LYS A 95 0.44 0.46 -14.00
N PRO A 96 1.56 -0.20 -13.68
CA PRO A 96 2.11 -0.17 -12.34
C PRO A 96 2.70 1.21 -12.02
N VAL A 97 2.47 1.63 -10.77
CA VAL A 97 3.04 2.81 -10.13
C VAL A 97 3.92 2.33 -8.97
N LYS A 98 5.15 2.84 -8.94
CA LYS A 98 6.10 2.52 -7.88
C LYS A 98 5.76 3.23 -6.59
N PHE A 99 5.88 2.51 -5.48
CA PHE A 99 5.81 3.07 -4.13
C PHE A 99 7.02 2.66 -3.29
N SER A 100 7.32 3.49 -2.30
CA SER A 100 8.18 3.14 -1.19
C SER A 100 7.55 3.64 0.11
N ALA A 101 7.66 2.84 1.16
CA ALA A 101 7.11 3.14 2.48
C ALA A 101 8.00 2.57 3.58
N MET A 102 8.00 3.23 4.73
CA MET A 102 8.59 2.68 5.94
C MET A 102 7.49 2.03 6.77
N LEU A 103 7.77 0.82 7.24
CA LEU A 103 6.85 0.03 8.03
C LEU A 103 7.41 -0.23 9.40
N THR A 104 6.63 -0.05 10.44
CA THR A 104 7.00 -0.45 11.80
C THR A 104 5.98 -1.44 12.32
N SER A 105 6.45 -2.64 12.62
CA SER A 105 5.68 -3.73 13.23
C SER A 105 6.06 -3.87 14.69
N LYS A 106 5.09 -4.16 15.55
CA LYS A 106 5.31 -4.50 16.97
C LYS A 106 4.63 -5.83 17.27
N GLY A 107 5.42 -6.88 17.49
CA GLY A 107 4.96 -8.19 17.93
C GLY A 107 4.39 -8.13 19.34
N THR A 108 3.47 -9.03 19.65
CA THR A 108 2.93 -9.26 21.01
C THR A 108 3.45 -10.59 21.54
N PRO A 109 3.42 -10.84 22.87
CA PRO A 109 3.83 -12.13 23.42
C PRO A 109 3.04 -13.34 22.87
N ALA A 110 1.81 -13.11 22.38
CA ALA A 110 1.00 -14.12 21.69
C ALA A 110 1.45 -14.39 20.24
N SER A 111 2.40 -13.61 19.73
CA SER A 111 2.89 -13.68 18.36
C SER A 111 4.29 -14.30 18.26
N GLY A 112 4.78 -14.95 19.33
CA GLY A 112 5.95 -15.85 19.26
C GLY A 112 7.33 -15.19 19.17
N TRP A 113 7.51 -13.98 19.71
CA TRP A 113 8.83 -13.32 19.78
C TRP A 113 9.54 -13.56 21.11
#